data_AF-A0A965A9P6-F1
#
_entry.id   AF-A0A965A9P6-F1
#
_cell.length_a   1.000
_cell.length_b   1.000
_cell.length_c   1.000
_cell.angle_alpha   90.00
_cell.angle_beta   90.00
_cell.angle_gamma   90.00
#
_symmetry.space_group_name_H-M   'P 1'
#
loop_
_entity.id
_entity.type
_entity.pdbx_description
1 polymer ?
#
loop_
_entity_poly.entity_id
_entity_poly.type
_entity_poly.pdbx_seq_one_letter_code
_entity_poly.pdbx_strand_id
1 'polypeptide(L)'
;MTMKRLKDIILLIITIILFGCDYNDVNIQLNPESDLSFSGTFKTINSESLSGTVMLEIADGYYKCSTSLPFGQGAGKIEIQESTINFIDTLFFPIPAIYGPSYVLSGQHQYKFDGNNLEIWRTKNVGEIEYNLNLKK
;
A
#
# COMPACT_ATOMS: atom_id res chain seq x y z
N MET A 1 1.56 -58.91 6.21
CA MET A 1 1.48 -57.85 5.18
C MET A 1 2.75 -57.95 4.34
N THR A 2 2.64 -58.32 3.07
CA THR A 2 3.79 -58.60 2.18
C THR A 2 4.55 -57.31 1.84
N MET A 3 5.89 -57.35 1.81
CA MET A 3 6.78 -56.20 1.56
C MET A 3 6.44 -55.37 0.30
N LYS A 4 5.72 -55.94 -0.67
CA LYS A 4 5.19 -55.20 -1.84
C LYS A 4 4.17 -54.12 -1.44
N ARG A 5 3.22 -54.45 -0.55
CA ARG A 5 2.17 -53.51 -0.12
C ARG A 5 2.70 -52.33 0.69
N LEU A 6 3.86 -52.49 1.33
CA LEU A 6 4.52 -51.41 2.08
C LEU A 6 5.17 -50.38 1.13
N LYS A 7 5.75 -50.82 0.02
CA LYS A 7 6.34 -49.94 -1.00
C LYS A 7 5.27 -49.09 -1.71
N ASP A 8 4.12 -49.69 -2.00
CA ASP A 8 3.00 -48.99 -2.65
C ASP A 8 2.40 -47.90 -1.74
N ILE A 9 2.36 -48.12 -0.43
CA ILE A 9 1.89 -47.13 0.55
C ILE A 9 2.89 -45.97 0.71
N ILE A 10 4.20 -46.26 0.72
CA ILE A 10 5.23 -45.21 0.83
C ILE A 10 5.21 -44.29 -0.39
N LEU A 11 5.00 -44.83 -1.59
CA LEU A 11 4.92 -44.03 -2.82
C LEU A 11 3.71 -43.08 -2.83
N LEU A 12 2.58 -43.51 -2.23
CA LEU A 12 1.36 -42.69 -2.11
C LEU A 12 1.52 -41.52 -1.13
N ILE A 13 2.32 -41.69 -0.08
CA ILE A 13 2.56 -40.63 0.92
C ILE A 13 3.47 -39.52 0.34
N ILE A 14 4.43 -39.89 -0.51
CA ILE A 14 5.36 -38.93 -1.14
C ILE A 14 4.63 -38.02 -2.15
N THR A 15 3.62 -38.52 -2.86
CA THR A 15 2.84 -37.70 -3.81
C THR A 15 1.93 -36.69 -3.12
N ILE A 16 1.42 -36.96 -1.92
CA ILE A 16 0.56 -36.00 -1.18
C ILE A 16 1.37 -34.80 -0.66
N ILE A 17 2.65 -35.00 -0.32
CA ILE A 17 3.53 -33.93 0.19
C ILE A 17 3.89 -32.91 -0.92
N LEU A 18 3.87 -33.31 -2.19
CA LEU A 18 4.26 -32.43 -3.31
C LEU A 18 3.12 -31.54 -3.85
N PHE A 19 1.87 -31.77 -3.43
CA PHE A 19 0.72 -30.93 -3.80
C PHE A 19 0.27 -29.98 -2.68
N GLY A 20 0.93 -30.00 -1.53
CA GLY A 20 0.75 -29.04 -0.44
C GLY A 20 1.55 -27.75 -0.62
N CYS A 21 1.77 -27.30 -1.86
CA CYS A 21 2.23 -25.93 -2.07
C CYS A 21 1.03 -25.04 -1.78
N ASP A 22 0.86 -24.66 -0.50
CA ASP A 22 0.00 -23.55 -0.15
C ASP A 22 0.35 -22.41 -1.11
N TYR A 23 -0.68 -21.81 -1.69
CA TYR A 23 -0.55 -20.52 -2.36
C TYR A 23 -0.10 -19.56 -1.27
N ASN A 24 1.21 -19.52 -1.04
CA ASN A 24 1.85 -18.57 -0.16
C ASN A 24 1.43 -17.22 -0.74
N ASP A 25 0.62 -16.50 0.03
CA ASP A 25 0.52 -15.05 0.00
C ASP A 25 1.95 -14.54 -0.17
N VAL A 26 2.36 -14.29 -1.40
CA VAL A 26 3.67 -13.71 -1.68
C VAL A 26 3.53 -12.32 -1.09
N ASN A 27 4.13 -12.11 0.08
CA ASN A 27 4.14 -10.82 0.73
C ASN A 27 5.00 -9.90 -0.15
N ILE A 28 4.36 -9.27 -1.14
CA ILE A 28 5.00 -8.33 -2.05
C ILE A 28 5.15 -7.04 -1.26
N GLN A 29 6.33 -6.86 -0.69
CA GLN A 29 6.68 -5.63 -0.01
C GLN A 29 6.86 -4.51 -1.03
N LEU A 30 6.29 -3.34 -0.73
CA LEU A 30 6.52 -2.13 -1.52
C LEU A 30 8.00 -1.72 -1.37
N ASN A 31 8.72 -1.61 -2.49
CA ASN A 31 10.12 -1.18 -2.50
C ASN A 31 10.21 0.33 -2.79
N PRO A 32 10.67 1.17 -1.84
CA PRO A 32 10.77 2.61 -2.05
C PRO A 32 11.88 3.02 -3.04
N GLU A 33 12.81 2.12 -3.35
CA GLU A 33 13.88 2.34 -4.35
C GLU A 33 13.42 2.03 -5.79
N SER A 34 12.19 1.56 -5.98
CA SER A 34 11.64 1.30 -7.32
C SER A 34 10.92 2.53 -7.87
N ASP A 35 11.03 2.75 -9.17
CA ASP A 35 10.30 3.80 -9.88
C ASP A 35 8.86 3.33 -10.12
N LEU A 36 7.93 3.81 -9.29
CA LEU A 36 6.53 3.40 -9.27
C LEU A 36 5.63 4.63 -9.32
N SER A 37 4.64 4.61 -10.22
CA SER A 37 3.62 5.65 -10.29
C SER A 37 2.24 5.05 -10.05
N PHE A 38 1.47 5.68 -9.17
CA PHE A 38 0.13 5.27 -8.80
C PHE A 38 -0.89 6.37 -9.06
N SER A 39 -2.13 5.97 -9.33
CA SER A 39 -3.30 6.86 -9.29
C SER A 39 -4.50 6.18 -8.66
N GLY A 40 -5.31 6.96 -7.98
CA GLY A 40 -6.55 6.46 -7.43
C GLY A 40 -7.30 7.53 -6.68
N THR A 41 -7.88 7.17 -5.55
CA THR A 41 -8.74 8.06 -4.77
C THR A 41 -8.38 8.05 -3.30
N PHE A 42 -8.74 9.13 -2.61
CA PHE A 42 -8.85 9.13 -1.16
C PHE A 42 -10.33 9.35 -0.78
N LYS A 43 -10.68 8.90 0.43
CA LYS A 43 -11.95 9.23 1.08
C LYS A 43 -11.74 9.37 2.59
N THR A 44 -12.51 10.27 3.20
CA THR A 44 -12.56 10.41 4.65
C THR A 44 -13.76 9.65 5.20
N ILE A 45 -13.55 8.83 6.24
CA ILE A 45 -14.59 8.02 6.88
C ILE A 45 -14.89 8.61 8.26
N ASN A 46 -16.17 8.60 8.66
CA ASN A 46 -16.64 9.10 9.96
C ASN A 46 -16.21 10.55 10.29
N SER A 47 -16.05 11.38 9.26
CA SER A 47 -15.53 12.76 9.33
C SER A 47 -16.16 13.63 8.24
N GLU A 48 -15.40 14.43 7.49
CA GLU A 48 -15.91 15.43 6.55
C GLU A 48 -16.62 14.85 5.31
N SER A 49 -16.62 13.52 5.15
CA SER A 49 -17.18 12.79 4.00
C SER A 49 -16.66 13.29 2.65
N LEU A 50 -15.39 13.72 2.63
CA LEU A 50 -14.69 14.18 1.45
C LEU A 50 -14.07 13.02 0.69
N SER A 51 -13.96 13.19 -0.62
CA SER A 51 -13.22 12.31 -1.50
C SER A 51 -12.63 13.08 -2.67
N GLY A 52 -11.59 12.51 -3.28
CA GLY A 52 -10.92 13.12 -4.41
C GLY A 52 -9.91 12.17 -5.02
N THR A 53 -9.25 12.62 -6.10
CA THR A 53 -8.24 11.81 -6.77
C THR A 53 -6.86 12.07 -6.19
N VAL A 54 -6.03 11.04 -6.18
CA VAL A 54 -4.64 11.08 -5.72
C VAL A 54 -3.72 10.55 -6.82
N MET A 55 -2.60 11.22 -7.01
CA MET A 55 -1.45 10.68 -7.72
C MET A 55 -0.28 10.58 -6.75
N LEU A 56 0.44 9.47 -6.81
CA LEU A 56 1.62 9.20 -6.00
C LEU A 56 2.71 8.66 -6.91
N GLU A 57 3.88 9.30 -6.90
CA GLU A 57 5.09 8.85 -7.57
C GLU A 57 6.10 8.51 -6.48
N ILE A 58 6.78 7.37 -6.61
CA ILE A 58 7.86 6.90 -5.73
C ILE A 58 9.06 6.59 -6.62
N ALA A 59 10.23 7.11 -6.26
CA ALA A 59 11.49 6.79 -6.93
C ALA A 59 12.66 7.09 -6.00
N ASP A 60 13.68 6.21 -6.00
CA ASP A 60 14.96 6.40 -5.29
C ASP A 60 14.81 6.79 -3.80
N GLY A 61 13.82 6.24 -3.10
CA GLY A 61 13.56 6.54 -1.69
C GLY A 61 12.81 7.85 -1.43
N TYR A 62 12.29 8.49 -2.48
CA TYR A 62 11.48 9.71 -2.41
C TYR A 62 10.07 9.49 -2.92
N TYR A 63 9.15 10.37 -2.50
CA TYR A 63 7.81 10.44 -3.02
C TYR A 63 7.44 11.85 -3.49
N LYS A 64 6.45 11.89 -4.38
CA LYS A 64 5.69 13.08 -4.75
C LYS A 64 4.22 12.72 -4.81
N CYS A 65 3.38 13.52 -4.17
CA CYS A 65 1.95 13.28 -4.05
C CYS A 65 1.16 14.53 -4.43
N SER A 66 0.04 14.34 -5.13
CA SER A 66 -0.90 15.41 -5.44
C SER A 66 -2.35 14.97 -5.31
N THR A 67 -3.22 15.84 -4.81
CA THR A 67 -4.67 15.65 -4.71
C THR A 67 -5.43 16.67 -5.54
N SER A 68 -6.58 16.29 -6.12
CA SER A 68 -7.40 17.22 -6.94
C SER A 68 -8.27 18.15 -6.11
N LEU A 69 -9.05 17.61 -5.17
CA LEU A 69 -9.95 18.37 -4.30
C LEU A 69 -10.08 17.69 -2.92
N PRO A 70 -9.83 18.40 -1.81
CA PRO A 70 -9.12 19.68 -1.78
C PRO A 70 -7.71 19.53 -2.39
N PHE A 71 -7.24 20.60 -3.03
CA PHE A 71 -5.96 20.58 -3.73
C PHE A 71 -4.82 20.50 -2.71
N GLY A 72 -3.85 19.65 -3.01
CA GLY A 72 -2.68 19.48 -2.19
C GLY A 72 -1.51 18.95 -2.98
N GLN A 73 -0.30 19.36 -2.58
CA GLN A 73 0.96 18.78 -3.02
C GLN A 73 1.84 18.49 -1.83
N GLY A 74 2.59 17.39 -1.90
CA GLY A 74 3.62 17.05 -0.94
C GLY A 74 4.71 16.24 -1.60
N ALA A 75 5.92 16.36 -1.09
CA ALA A 75 7.06 15.60 -1.57
C ALA A 75 8.15 15.54 -0.50
N GLY A 76 8.87 14.44 -0.50
CA GLY A 76 9.98 14.24 0.41
C GLY A 76 10.40 12.78 0.45
N LYS A 77 10.85 12.33 1.63
CA LYS A 77 11.37 10.97 1.79
C LYS A 77 10.25 10.00 2.13
N ILE A 78 10.37 8.77 1.65
CA ILE A 78 9.48 7.67 2.03
C ILE A 78 10.28 6.62 2.80
N GLU A 79 9.77 6.23 3.95
CA GLU A 79 10.35 5.15 4.77
C GLU A 79 9.30 4.07 4.97
N ILE A 80 9.67 2.81 4.72
CA ILE A 80 8.77 1.67 4.82
C ILE A 80 9.29 0.72 5.89
N GLN A 81 8.44 0.40 6.85
CA GLN A 81 8.74 -0.53 7.94
C GLN A 81 7.55 -1.47 8.13
N GLU A 82 7.73 -2.75 7.81
CA GLU A 82 6.71 -3.79 7.91
C GLU A 82 5.40 -3.37 7.21
N SER A 83 4.33 -3.14 7.99
CA SER A 83 3.00 -2.73 7.53
C SER A 83 2.77 -1.21 7.55
N THR A 84 3.83 -0.42 7.74
CA THR A 84 3.74 1.05 7.81
C THR A 84 4.56 1.75 6.73
N ILE A 85 4.04 2.87 6.24
CA ILE A 85 4.75 3.84 5.39
C ILE A 85 4.76 5.17 6.12
N ASN A 86 5.93 5.82 6.17
CA ASN A 86 6.10 7.17 6.67
C ASN A 86 6.48 8.10 5.51
N PHE A 87 5.62 9.09 5.25
CA PHE A 87 5.83 10.14 4.26
C PHE A 87 6.41 11.37 4.95
N ILE A 88 7.71 11.59 4.82
CA ILE A 88 8.43 12.68 5.47
C ILE A 88 8.51 13.86 4.50
N ASP A 89 7.59 14.81 4.64
CA ASP A 89 7.57 16.02 3.82
C ASP A 89 8.86 16.81 4.00
N THR A 90 9.51 17.15 2.88
CA THR A 90 10.69 18.04 2.85
C THR A 90 10.40 19.35 2.14
N LEU A 91 9.30 19.41 1.37
CA LEU A 91 8.83 20.62 0.70
C LEU A 91 7.61 21.16 1.45
N PHE A 92 7.68 22.44 1.82
CA PHE A 92 6.55 23.16 2.39
C PHE A 92 5.89 24.02 1.30
N PHE A 93 4.69 23.62 0.88
CA PHE A 93 3.87 24.40 -0.03
C PHE A 93 2.80 25.16 0.77
N PRO A 94 2.85 26.51 0.86
CA PRO A 94 1.79 27.25 1.51
C PRO A 94 0.51 27.15 0.67
N ILE A 95 -0.48 26.42 1.19
CA ILE A 95 -1.80 26.29 0.56
C ILE A 95 -2.74 27.31 1.21
N PRO A 96 -3.40 28.20 0.43
CA PRO A 96 -4.39 29.11 0.96
C PRO A 96 -5.50 28.38 1.72
N ALA A 97 -5.91 28.90 2.88
CA ALA A 97 -6.92 28.28 3.75
C ALA A 97 -8.28 28.04 3.06
N ILE A 98 -8.58 28.76 1.96
CA ILE A 98 -9.79 28.58 1.15
C ILE A 98 -9.89 27.19 0.51
N TYR A 99 -8.76 26.47 0.38
CA TYR A 99 -8.74 25.11 -0.17
C TYR A 99 -9.02 24.05 0.90
N GLY A 100 -9.18 24.42 2.18
CA GLY A 100 -9.45 23.46 3.25
C GLY A 100 -8.22 22.65 3.69
N PRO A 101 -8.42 21.60 4.51
CA PRO A 101 -7.32 20.75 4.97
C PRO A 101 -6.70 19.97 3.80
N SER A 102 -5.37 19.84 3.79
CA SER A 102 -4.66 19.03 2.82
C SER A 102 -4.78 17.55 3.17
N TYR A 103 -5.22 16.72 2.21
CA TYR A 103 -5.26 15.26 2.32
C TYR A 103 -4.16 14.59 1.50
N VAL A 104 -3.03 15.28 1.36
CA VAL A 104 -1.81 14.72 0.81
C VAL A 104 -1.24 13.69 1.78
N LEU A 105 -0.60 12.65 1.24
CA LEU A 105 0.13 11.66 2.04
C LEU A 105 1.28 12.33 2.81
N SER A 106 1.15 12.36 4.13
CA SER A 106 2.10 12.97 5.07
C SER A 106 2.05 12.26 6.42
N GLY A 107 3.23 11.99 6.97
CA GLY A 107 3.42 11.24 8.22
C GLY A 107 3.20 9.73 8.06
N GLN A 108 3.01 9.06 9.19
CA GLN A 108 2.89 7.60 9.26
C GLN A 108 1.48 7.12 8.90
N HIS A 109 1.42 6.05 8.11
CA HIS A 109 0.22 5.35 7.70
C HIS A 109 0.43 3.85 7.77
N GLN A 110 -0.67 3.11 7.89
CA GLN A 110 -0.69 1.68 7.58
C GLN A 110 -0.85 1.50 6.07
N TYR A 111 -0.34 0.40 5.54
CA TYR A 111 -0.52 0.08 4.12
C TYR A 111 -0.64 -1.42 3.84
N LYS A 112 -1.16 -1.72 2.65
CA LYS A 112 -1.09 -3.05 2.00
C LYS A 112 -0.76 -2.85 0.52
N PHE A 113 0.11 -3.71 0.00
CA PHE A 113 0.49 -3.72 -1.40
C PHE A 113 0.44 -5.15 -1.94
N ASP A 114 -0.25 -5.35 -3.07
CA ASP A 114 -0.40 -6.67 -3.70
C ASP A 114 0.39 -6.80 -5.02
N GLY A 115 1.26 -5.83 -5.32
CA GLY A 115 1.99 -5.72 -6.59
C GLY A 115 1.31 -4.80 -7.62
N ASN A 116 0.01 -4.55 -7.51
CA ASN A 116 -0.75 -3.68 -8.41
C ASN A 116 -1.52 -2.58 -7.66
N ASN A 117 -2.12 -2.92 -6.53
CA ASN A 117 -2.95 -2.06 -5.70
C ASN A 117 -2.21 -1.70 -4.42
N LEU A 118 -2.22 -0.41 -4.11
CA LEU A 118 -1.68 0.14 -2.88
C LEU A 118 -2.82 0.77 -2.09
N GLU A 119 -3.18 0.11 -0.99
CA GLU A 119 -4.11 0.62 0.01
C GLU A 119 -3.30 1.29 1.12
N ILE A 120 -3.64 2.52 1.48
CA ILE A 120 -2.98 3.27 2.56
C ILE A 120 -4.07 3.84 3.46
N TRP A 121 -3.90 3.80 4.78
CA TRP A 121 -4.87 4.43 5.68
C TRP A 121 -4.24 4.93 6.97
N ARG A 122 -4.92 5.88 7.62
CA ARG A 122 -4.60 6.30 8.98
C ARG A 122 -5.87 6.69 9.75
N THR A 123 -5.91 6.31 11.02
CA THR A 123 -6.92 6.79 11.97
C THR A 123 -6.48 8.16 12.52
N LYS A 124 -7.42 9.08 12.62
CA LYS A 124 -7.28 10.41 13.22
C LYS A 124 -8.25 10.50 14.42
N ASN A 125 -8.08 11.51 15.26
CA ASN A 125 -9.00 11.74 16.39
C ASN A 125 -10.46 11.94 15.98
N VAL A 126 -10.70 12.37 14.73
CA VAL A 126 -12.03 12.74 14.21
C VAL A 126 -12.53 11.81 13.10
N GLY A 127 -11.91 10.65 12.89
CA GLY A 127 -12.29 9.71 11.83
C GLY A 127 -11.08 9.09 11.16
N GLU A 128 -11.23 8.62 9.93
CA GLU A 128 -10.15 7.94 9.20
C GLU A 128 -10.00 8.52 7.80
N ILE A 129 -8.83 8.35 7.22
CA ILE A 129 -8.62 8.56 5.79
C ILE A 129 -8.05 7.30 5.17
N GLU A 130 -8.66 6.90 4.06
CA GLU A 130 -8.24 5.76 3.23
C GLU A 130 -7.87 6.26 1.84
N TYR A 131 -6.82 5.67 1.28
CA TYR A 131 -6.34 5.86 -0.07
C TYR A 131 -6.34 4.52 -0.77
N ASN A 132 -6.95 4.46 -1.95
CA ASN A 132 -7.00 3.27 -2.79
C ASN A 132 -6.37 3.61 -4.13
N LEU A 133 -5.15 3.13 -4.35
CA LEU A 133 -4.31 3.52 -5.48
C LEU A 133 -3.98 2.31 -6.35
N ASN A 134 -3.99 2.50 -7.67
CA ASN A 134 -3.61 1.50 -8.65
C ASN A 134 -2.29 1.91 -9.31
N LEU A 135 -1.39 0.96 -9.51
CA LEU A 135 -0.16 1.15 -10.26
C LEU A 135 -0.50 1.53 -11.71
N LYS A 136 0.11 2.60 -12.21
CA LYS A 136 0.02 3.02 -13.61
C LYS A 136 0.93 2.12 -14.44
N LYS A 137 0.41 1.66 -15.58
CA LYS A 137 1.15 0.89 -16.58
C LYS A 137 1.76 1.80 -17.63
#